data_AF-A0A925H5I8-F1
#
_entry.id   AF-A0A925H5I8-F1
#
_cell.length_a   1.000
_cell.length_b   1.000
_cell.length_c   1.000
_cell.angle_alpha   90.00
_cell.angle_beta   90.00
_cell.angle_gamma   90.00
#
_symmetry.space_group_name_H-M   'P 1'
#
loop_
_entity.id
_entity.type
_entity.pdbx_description
1 polymer ?
#
loop_
_entity_poly.entity_id
_entity_poly.type
_entity_poly.pdbx_seq_one_letter_code
_entity_poly.pdbx_strand_id
1 'polypeptide(L)'
;MSDEKNDLARTGVYLHLFHGRRDPGESLDDWGEQGPVLGPFEFVHVTYAQEINLDEEGADLKIVDGMVFYGGRYYGDYSIVSAIKFASSPELQARHETFDQTKTYPS
;
A
#
# COMPACT_ATOMS: atom_id res chain seq x y z
N MET A 1 -17.62 0.61 -14.23
CA MET A 1 -17.51 0.97 -12.80
C MET A 1 -17.83 -0.19 -11.85
N SER A 2 -19.04 -0.78 -11.82
CA SER A 2 -19.31 -1.94 -10.93
C SER A 2 -18.58 -3.21 -11.35
N ASP A 3 -18.53 -3.47 -12.66
CA ASP A 3 -17.99 -4.73 -13.21
C ASP A 3 -16.47 -4.72 -13.17
N GLU A 4 -15.86 -3.62 -13.57
CA GLU A 4 -14.41 -3.38 -13.52
C GLU A 4 -13.81 -3.51 -12.12
N LYS A 5 -14.44 -2.91 -11.09
CA LYS A 5 -14.00 -3.10 -9.69
C LYS A 5 -14.11 -4.56 -9.26
N ASN A 6 -15.13 -5.26 -9.73
CA ASN A 6 -15.35 -6.68 -9.43
C ASN A 6 -14.35 -7.58 -10.17
N ASP A 7 -13.89 -7.16 -11.34
CA ASP A 7 -12.85 -7.83 -12.10
C ASP A 7 -11.49 -7.64 -11.45
N LEU A 8 -11.14 -6.40 -11.06
CA LEU A 8 -9.91 -6.11 -10.32
C LEU A 8 -9.84 -6.82 -8.97
N ALA A 9 -10.97 -7.00 -8.28
CA ALA A 9 -11.02 -7.81 -7.06
C ALA A 9 -10.64 -9.29 -7.29
N ARG A 10 -10.59 -9.76 -8.55
CA ARG A 10 -10.20 -11.13 -8.92
C ARG A 10 -8.86 -11.22 -9.65
N THR A 11 -8.48 -10.19 -10.40
CA THR A 11 -7.30 -10.21 -11.28
C THR A 11 -6.21 -9.22 -10.88
N GLY A 12 -6.55 -8.20 -10.10
CA GLY A 12 -5.64 -7.13 -9.71
C GLY A 12 -4.63 -7.55 -8.65
N VAL A 13 -3.91 -6.52 -8.19
CA VAL A 13 -2.91 -6.63 -7.12
C VAL A 13 -3.25 -5.71 -5.96
N TYR A 14 -2.70 -6.01 -4.80
CA TYR A 14 -2.85 -5.21 -3.59
C TYR A 14 -1.46 -4.87 -3.04
N LEU A 15 -1.33 -3.67 -2.50
CA LEU A 15 -0.12 -3.20 -1.84
C LEU A 15 -0.25 -3.41 -0.34
N HIS A 16 0.52 -4.32 0.21
CA HIS A 16 0.53 -4.66 1.64
C HIS A 16 1.69 -3.96 2.34
N LEU A 17 1.38 -3.07 3.29
CA LEU A 17 2.37 -2.27 4.02
C LEU A 17 2.69 -2.85 5.41
N PHE A 18 3.95 -2.71 5.83
CA PHE A 18 4.45 -3.26 7.10
C PHE A 18 5.40 -2.30 7.81
N HIS A 19 5.66 -2.60 9.08
CA HIS A 19 6.67 -1.92 9.87
C HIS A 19 6.47 -0.41 9.98
N GLY A 20 5.21 -0.04 10.25
CA GLY A 20 4.75 1.32 10.42
C GLY A 20 5.32 1.99 11.66
N ARG A 21 5.79 3.22 11.48
CA ARG A 21 6.34 4.10 12.53
C ARG A 21 5.88 5.54 12.32
N ARG A 22 5.99 6.38 13.36
CA ARG A 22 5.55 7.79 13.31
C ARG A 22 6.60 8.70 12.70
N ASP A 23 7.86 8.34 12.86
CA ASP A 23 9.01 9.08 12.36
C ASP A 23 10.00 8.11 11.68
N PRO A 24 10.58 8.44 10.50
CA PRO A 24 11.51 7.54 9.81
C PRO A 24 12.73 7.14 10.66
N GLY A 25 13.17 8.02 11.58
CA GLY A 25 14.26 7.79 12.50
C GLY A 25 13.86 7.10 13.81
N GLU A 26 12.58 6.74 13.99
CA GLU A 26 12.10 6.04 15.18
C GLU A 26 12.75 4.66 15.31
N SER A 27 13.41 4.40 16.44
CA SER A 27 13.88 3.07 16.79
C SER A 27 12.68 2.23 17.25
N LEU A 28 12.42 1.13 16.55
CA LEU A 28 11.35 0.20 16.90
C LEU A 28 11.91 -0.87 17.84
N ASP A 29 11.22 -1.13 18.95
CA ASP A 29 11.58 -2.19 19.90
C ASP A 29 11.34 -3.61 19.33
N ASP A 30 10.46 -3.72 18.33
CA ASP A 30 10.16 -4.96 17.58
C ASP A 30 10.05 -4.61 16.08
N TRP A 31 8.92 -4.95 15.44
CA TRP A 31 8.74 -4.72 14.00
C TRP A 31 7.80 -3.58 13.65
N GLY A 32 7.29 -2.82 14.63
CA GLY A 32 6.37 -1.70 14.40
C GLY A 32 4.95 -2.11 13.99
N GLU A 33 4.16 -1.15 13.49
CA GLU A 33 2.75 -1.33 13.18
C GLU A 33 2.53 -2.11 11.88
N GLN A 34 1.55 -3.03 11.89
CA GLN A 34 1.07 -3.69 10.67
C GLN A 34 0.21 -2.70 9.86
N GLY A 35 0.68 -2.32 8.68
CA GLY A 35 0.02 -1.31 7.84
C GLY A 35 -1.20 -1.82 7.09
N PRO A 36 -1.88 -0.93 6.35
CA PRO A 36 -3.02 -1.32 5.54
C PRO A 36 -2.61 -2.19 4.35
N VAL A 37 -3.60 -2.89 3.80
CA VAL A 37 -3.52 -3.52 2.48
C VAL A 37 -4.36 -2.67 1.53
N LEU A 38 -3.72 -2.00 0.59
CA LEU A 38 -4.35 -1.05 -0.34
C LEU A 38 -4.68 -1.75 -1.66
N GLY A 39 -5.82 -1.42 -2.25
CA GLY A 39 -6.22 -1.92 -3.58
C GLY A 39 -7.69 -2.34 -3.65
N PRO A 40 -8.09 -3.12 -4.67
CA PRO A 40 -7.24 -3.65 -5.74
C PRO A 40 -6.75 -2.55 -6.70
N PHE A 41 -5.58 -2.75 -7.27
CA PHE A 41 -5.01 -1.96 -8.35
C PHE A 41 -4.81 -2.84 -9.59
N GLU A 42 -4.89 -2.24 -10.77
CA GLU A 42 -4.54 -2.93 -12.03
C GLU A 42 -3.04 -3.23 -12.09
N PHE A 43 -2.22 -2.28 -11.64
CA PHE A 43 -0.78 -2.41 -11.56
C PHE A 43 -0.21 -1.69 -10.34
N VAL A 44 1.04 -1.99 -10.01
CA VAL A 44 1.86 -1.22 -9.08
C VAL A 44 3.21 -1.02 -9.75
N HIS A 45 3.57 0.22 -10.03
CA HIS A 45 4.83 0.57 -10.69
C HIS A 45 5.73 1.29 -9.69
N VAL A 46 6.95 0.79 -9.49
CA VAL A 46 7.94 1.43 -8.60
C VAL A 46 9.05 2.08 -9.42
N THR A 47 9.23 3.39 -9.24
CA THR A 47 10.23 4.17 -9.97
C THR A 47 11.35 4.60 -9.03
N TYR A 48 12.59 4.21 -9.37
CA TYR A 48 13.82 4.53 -8.63
C TYR A 48 13.80 4.27 -7.12
N ALA A 49 12.92 3.39 -6.65
CA ALA A 49 12.66 3.17 -5.22
C ALA A 49 12.28 4.46 -4.46
N GLN A 50 11.67 5.42 -5.15
CA GLN A 50 11.25 6.72 -4.61
C GLN A 50 9.75 6.94 -4.71
N GLU A 51 9.10 6.35 -5.71
CA GLU A 51 7.68 6.57 -6.01
C GLU A 51 7.01 5.25 -6.39
N ILE A 52 5.77 5.07 -5.92
CA ILE A 52 4.90 3.96 -6.29
C ILE A 52 3.67 4.55 -6.99
N ASN A 53 3.53 4.30 -8.29
CA ASN A 53 2.36 4.72 -9.06
C ASN A 53 1.31 3.59 -9.07
N LEU A 54 0.06 3.97 -8.85
CA LEU A 54 -1.07 3.05 -8.61
C LEU A 54 -2.16 3.14 -9.69
N ASP A 55 -2.17 4.21 -10.49
CA ASP A 55 -3.02 4.36 -11.67
C ASP A 55 -2.35 5.27 -12.73
N GLU A 56 -3.04 5.46 -13.85
CA GLU A 56 -2.60 6.36 -14.93
C GLU A 56 -2.95 7.85 -14.66
N GLU A 57 -3.82 8.12 -13.68
CA GLU A 57 -4.32 9.45 -13.35
C GLU A 57 -3.43 10.21 -12.35
N GLY A 58 -2.39 9.54 -11.83
CA GLY A 58 -1.36 10.12 -10.98
C GLY A 58 -1.53 9.81 -9.50
N ALA A 59 -2.29 8.77 -9.14
CA ALA A 59 -2.28 8.24 -7.79
C ALA A 59 -0.90 7.65 -7.46
N ASP A 60 -0.21 8.27 -6.51
CA ASP A 60 1.15 7.91 -6.13
C ASP A 60 1.36 7.87 -4.62
N LEU A 61 2.29 7.01 -4.20
CA LEU A 61 2.87 6.99 -2.86
C LEU A 61 4.34 7.40 -2.97
N LYS A 62 4.80 8.22 -2.03
CA LYS A 62 6.22 8.55 -1.89
C LYS A 62 6.92 7.57 -0.96
N ILE A 63 8.14 7.22 -1.32
CA ILE A 63 9.09 6.49 -0.48
C ILE A 63 10.08 7.53 0.07
N VAL A 64 9.95 7.84 1.36
CA VAL A 64 10.76 8.83 2.07
C VAL A 64 11.71 8.07 2.99
N ASP A 65 13.01 8.34 2.86
CA ASP A 65 14.07 7.62 3.59
C ASP A 65 13.96 6.09 3.48
N GLY A 66 13.56 5.60 2.30
CA GLY A 66 13.37 4.18 2.03
C GLY A 66 12.05 3.59 2.55
N MET A 67 11.13 4.41 3.07
CA MET A 67 9.87 3.97 3.66
C MET A 67 8.66 4.56 2.95
N VAL A 68 7.64 3.73 2.69
CA VAL A 68 6.39 4.19 2.07
C VAL A 68 5.62 5.03 3.08
N PHE A 69 5.27 6.28 2.75
CA PHE A 69 4.41 7.09 3.60
C PHE A 69 2.94 6.90 3.23
N TYR A 70 2.11 6.61 4.23
CA TYR A 70 0.66 6.60 4.09
C TYR A 70 -0.03 6.81 5.45
N GLY A 71 -1.08 7.63 5.50
CA GLY A 71 -1.91 7.81 6.70
C GLY A 71 -1.16 8.36 7.91
N GLY A 72 -0.11 9.17 7.69
CA GLY A 72 0.72 9.70 8.77
C GLY A 72 1.73 8.71 9.35
N ARG A 73 1.99 7.60 8.65
CA ARG A 73 2.96 6.57 9.04
C ARG A 73 3.97 6.32 7.93
N TYR A 74 5.17 5.90 8.35
CA TYR A 74 6.24 5.44 7.46
C TYR A 74 6.37 3.93 7.57
N TYR A 75 6.21 3.21 6.46
CA TYR A 75 6.23 1.75 6.39
C TYR A 75 7.55 1.28 5.78
N GLY A 76 8.30 0.50 6.55
CA GLY A 76 9.63 0.05 6.14
C GLY A 76 9.62 -0.93 4.97
N ASP A 77 8.60 -1.79 4.93
CA ASP A 77 8.48 -2.83 3.91
C ASP A 77 7.11 -2.75 3.23
N TYR A 78 7.06 -3.20 1.98
CA TYR A 78 5.81 -3.44 1.27
C TYR A 78 5.90 -4.68 0.39
N SER A 79 4.76 -5.34 0.21
CA SER A 79 4.62 -6.46 -0.72
C SER A 79 3.51 -6.17 -1.72
N ILE A 80 3.72 -6.60 -2.97
CA ILE A 80 2.66 -6.64 -3.98
C ILE A 80 2.08 -8.05 -3.95
N VAL A 81 0.79 -8.17 -3.60
CA VAL A 81 0.11 -9.46 -3.46
C VAL A 81 -1.00 -9.58 -4.51
N SER A 82 -1.15 -10.78 -5.08
CA SER A 82 -2.22 -11.02 -6.04
C SER A 82 -3.60 -11.05 -5.38
N ALA A 83 -4.64 -10.74 -6.14
CA ALA A 83 -6.03 -10.90 -5.71
C ALA A 83 -6.34 -12.33 -5.20
N ILE A 84 -5.72 -13.36 -5.78
CA ILE A 84 -5.86 -14.75 -5.30
C ILE A 84 -5.33 -14.89 -3.86
N LYS A 85 -4.14 -14.37 -3.58
CA LYS A 85 -3.56 -14.42 -2.23
C LYS A 85 -4.39 -13.61 -1.24
N PHE A 86 -4.80 -12.41 -1.64
CA PHE A 86 -5.68 -11.54 -0.84
C PHE A 86 -7.01 -12.22 -0.49
N ALA A 87 -7.71 -12.79 -1.48
CA ALA A 87 -8.98 -13.50 -1.30
C ALA A 87 -8.87 -14.72 -0.37
N SER A 88 -7.69 -15.35 -0.31
CA SER A 88 -7.43 -16.50 0.56
C SER A 88 -6.98 -16.15 1.98
N SER A 89 -6.72 -14.87 2.28
CA SER A 89 -6.11 -14.44 3.54
C SER A 89 -7.02 -13.53 4.37
N PRO A 90 -7.66 -14.06 5.43
CA PRO A 90 -8.46 -13.25 6.35
C PRO A 90 -7.68 -12.12 7.01
N GLU A 91 -6.37 -12.31 7.24
CA GLU A 91 -5.51 -11.29 7.85
C GLU A 91 -5.31 -10.08 6.92
N LEU A 92 -5.16 -10.31 5.61
CA LEU A 92 -5.05 -9.23 4.64
C LEU A 92 -6.38 -8.50 4.47
N GLN A 93 -7.48 -9.25 4.45
CA GLN A 93 -8.83 -8.68 4.36
C GLN A 93 -9.19 -7.83 5.58
N ALA A 94 -8.76 -8.24 6.78
CA ALA A 94 -9.00 -7.48 8.01
C ALA A 94 -8.32 -6.10 8.03
N ARG A 95 -7.28 -5.91 7.21
CA ARG A 95 -6.53 -4.64 7.07
C ARG A 95 -6.76 -3.97 5.72
N HIS A 96 -7.74 -4.43 4.94
CA HIS A 96 -8.01 -3.88 3.62
C HIS A 96 -8.57 -2.47 3.73
N GLU A 97 -7.99 -1.57 2.95
CA GLU A 97 -8.43 -0.19 2.86
C GLU A 97 -8.56 0.23 1.39
N THR A 98 -9.58 1.03 1.08
CA THR A 98 -9.66 1.71 -0.21
C THR A 98 -8.61 2.81 -0.23
N PHE A 99 -7.80 2.86 -1.30
CA PHE A 99 -6.80 3.91 -1.44
C PHE A 99 -7.43 5.30 -1.39
N ASP A 100 -6.72 6.21 -0.72
CA ASP A 100 -7.12 7.59 -0.48
C ASP A 100 -5.89 8.48 -0.66
N GLN A 101 -5.88 9.26 -1.74
CA GLN A 101 -4.78 10.14 -2.08
C GLN A 101 -4.54 11.21 -1.00
N THR A 102 -5.54 11.56 -0.18
CA THR A 102 -5.36 12.58 0.87
C THR A 102 -4.48 12.10 2.02
N LYS A 103 -4.20 10.79 2.09
CA LYS A 103 -3.34 10.16 3.10
C LYS A 103 -1.90 10.00 2.63
N THR A 104 -1.58 10.38 1.40
CA THR A 104 -0.22 10.25 0.86
C THR A 104 0.67 11.40 1.35
N TYR A 105 1.96 11.36 1.00
CA TYR A 105 2.93 12.34 1.51
C TYR A 105 2.53 13.74 1.02
N PRO A 106 2.45 14.75 1.90
CA PRO A 106 2.09 16.10 1.51
C PRO A 106 3.04 16.62 0.43
N SER A 107 2.48 17.10 -0.67
CA SER A 107 3.21 17.80 -1.73
C SER A 107 3.65 19.20 -1.33
#